data_AF-A0A9W8YTI5-F1
#
_entry.id   AF-A0A9W8YTI5-F1
#
_cell.length_a   1.000
_cell.length_b   1.000
_cell.length_c   1.000
_cell.angle_alpha   90.00
_cell.angle_beta   90.00
_cell.angle_gamma   90.00
#
_symmetry.space_group_name_H-M   'P 1'
#
loop_
_entity.id
_entity.type
_entity.pdbx_description
1 polymer ?
#
loop_
_entity_poly.entity_id
_entity_poly.type
_entity_poly.pdbx_seq_one_letter_code
_entity_poly.pdbx_strand_id
1 'polypeptide(L)'
;MSAHPARSIFSRSLLADGWPAWRKETGECGETDLKEQILGTTLTSAADPVDYTGLGAGQHTGGSNGRPGASETAAAFIDAALRQHTAPWYWHEEGKGFAQHPALRKFVEKFTGWGDKTKPVLRTLLRNNTPGNKAIGVHYDQTFMRYGEPTSVTAWVPIGDISLEGGGLIYLENGTELGAEIETDFTRKAKAAGMSNEEMFYAFNQHMLSTGMLTDCPGEFGRKQGKRWLVTAYEAGDVVLHKAHAVMSITIQPRTNCLY
;
A
#
# COMPACT_ATOMS: atom_id res chain seq x y z
N MET A 1 -6.26 -34.06 -21.63
CA MET A 1 -7.39 -33.57 -20.83
C MET A 1 -6.83 -32.59 -19.81
N SER A 2 -7.14 -31.32 -20.02
CA SER A 2 -6.64 -30.14 -19.32
C SER A 2 -7.40 -29.89 -18.02
N ALA A 3 -6.69 -29.65 -16.92
CA ALA A 3 -7.25 -29.01 -15.74
C ALA A 3 -6.15 -28.33 -14.92
N HIS A 4 -5.94 -27.03 -15.13
CA HIS A 4 -5.40 -26.14 -14.10
C HIS A 4 -6.09 -24.77 -14.19
N PRO A 5 -7.13 -24.53 -13.38
CA PRO A 5 -7.58 -23.19 -13.07
C PRO A 5 -6.99 -22.74 -11.73
N ALA A 6 -6.41 -21.54 -11.74
CA ALA A 6 -6.15 -20.63 -10.62
C ALA A 6 -6.20 -21.23 -9.20
N ARG A 7 -5.03 -21.57 -8.64
CA ARG A 7 -4.90 -21.67 -7.18
C ARG A 7 -4.88 -20.25 -6.60
N SER A 8 -6.02 -19.89 -6.01
CA SER A 8 -6.24 -18.93 -4.93
C SER A 8 -4.95 -18.34 -4.29
N ILE A 9 -4.83 -17.01 -4.32
CA ILE A 9 -3.80 -16.22 -3.61
C ILE A 9 -4.30 -15.75 -2.22
N PHE A 10 -5.47 -16.20 -1.77
CA PHE A 10 -5.99 -15.84 -0.45
C PHE A 10 -5.78 -16.99 0.54
N SER A 11 -4.67 -16.94 1.27
CA SER A 11 -4.42 -17.83 2.39
C SER A 11 -5.09 -17.27 3.65
N ARG A 12 -6.22 -17.86 4.08
CA ARG A 12 -6.77 -17.65 5.42
C ARG A 12 -5.89 -18.41 6.43
N SER A 13 -5.30 -17.67 7.38
CA SER A 13 -4.61 -18.20 8.57
C SER A 13 -3.38 -19.07 8.31
N LEU A 14 -2.22 -18.44 8.03
CA LEU A 14 -0.91 -19.12 8.02
C LEU A 14 0.00 -18.78 9.21
N LEU A 15 -0.43 -17.88 10.10
CA LEU A 15 0.38 -17.43 11.23
C LEU A 15 -0.23 -17.79 12.60
N ALA A 16 -1.09 -18.81 12.65
CA ALA A 16 -1.81 -19.24 13.86
C ALA A 16 -0.89 -19.55 15.06
N ASP A 17 0.36 -19.95 14.81
CA ASP A 17 1.28 -20.38 15.88
C ASP A 17 2.22 -19.26 16.37
N GLY A 18 2.11 -18.02 15.86
CA GLY A 18 2.97 -16.91 16.30
C GLY A 18 2.37 -15.50 16.20
N TRP A 19 1.32 -15.29 15.41
CA TRP A 19 0.64 -14.00 15.30
C TRP A 19 -0.49 -13.79 16.33
N PRO A 20 -1.27 -14.83 16.72
CA PRO A 20 -2.17 -14.73 17.87
C PRO A 20 -1.43 -14.44 19.18
N ALA A 21 -0.13 -14.74 19.24
CA ALA A 21 0.73 -14.38 20.36
C ALA A 21 0.94 -12.86 20.47
N TRP A 22 0.93 -12.08 19.38
CA TRP A 22 0.99 -10.61 19.48
C TRP A 22 -0.23 -10.04 20.22
N ARG A 23 -1.45 -10.57 20.00
CA ARG A 23 -2.64 -10.17 20.77
C ARG A 23 -2.53 -10.47 22.28
N LYS A 24 -1.70 -11.44 22.70
CA LYS A 24 -1.67 -11.94 24.09
C LYS A 24 -0.38 -11.63 24.86
N GLU A 25 0.76 -11.58 24.20
CA GLU A 25 2.09 -11.32 24.79
C GLU A 25 2.40 -9.81 24.86
N THR A 26 1.75 -9.04 23.98
CA THR A 26 1.60 -7.58 24.01
C THR A 26 1.37 -7.00 25.40
N GLY A 27 0.14 -7.17 25.91
CA GLY A 27 -0.38 -6.38 27.03
C GLY A 27 -0.41 -4.86 26.79
N GLU A 28 0.38 -4.36 25.84
CA GLU A 28 0.75 -2.99 25.57
C GLU A 28 0.80 -2.81 24.05
N CYS A 29 0.05 -1.83 23.59
CA CYS A 29 0.07 -1.21 22.26
C CYS A 29 -0.32 -2.12 21.08
N GLY A 30 -1.51 -1.91 20.52
CA GLY A 30 -1.83 -2.54 19.23
C GLY A 30 -2.98 -1.93 18.44
N GLU A 31 -4.11 -1.65 19.06
CA GLU A 31 -5.25 -1.05 18.35
C GLU A 31 -5.80 0.15 19.11
N THR A 32 -6.02 0.00 20.41
CA THR A 32 -6.49 1.09 21.28
C THR A 32 -5.46 2.21 21.37
N ASP A 33 -4.18 1.86 21.53
CA ASP A 33 -3.10 2.83 21.73
C ASP A 33 -2.74 3.56 20.41
N LEU A 34 -2.84 2.89 19.25
CA LEU A 34 -2.71 3.56 17.94
C LEU A 34 -3.89 4.48 17.65
N LYS A 35 -5.11 4.04 17.95
CA LYS A 35 -6.31 4.88 17.83
C LYS A 35 -6.27 6.04 18.84
N GLU A 36 -5.81 5.85 20.06
CA GLU A 36 -5.71 6.92 21.05
C GLU A 36 -4.55 7.89 20.75
N GLN A 37 -3.38 7.38 20.33
CA GLN A 37 -2.20 8.19 20.03
C GLN A 37 -2.26 8.91 18.67
N ILE A 38 -2.90 8.34 17.65
CA ILE A 38 -3.13 9.01 16.35
C ILE A 38 -4.45 9.79 16.35
N LEU A 39 -5.52 9.22 16.94
CA LEU A 39 -6.89 9.71 16.74
C LEU A 39 -7.51 10.39 17.95
N GLY A 40 -6.83 10.42 19.11
CA GLY A 40 -7.18 11.22 20.29
C GLY A 40 -8.67 11.56 20.41
N THR A 41 -9.56 10.57 20.41
CA THR A 41 -11.03 10.72 20.47
C THR A 41 -11.74 11.62 19.44
N THR A 42 -11.06 12.24 18.46
CA THR A 42 -11.67 13.24 17.56
C THR A 42 -11.97 12.75 16.14
N LEU A 43 -11.34 11.67 15.66
CA LEU A 43 -11.70 11.10 14.36
C LEU A 43 -13.03 10.36 14.46
N THR A 44 -14.09 11.03 14.04
CA THR A 44 -15.42 10.45 13.86
C THR A 44 -15.83 10.54 12.39
N SER A 45 -16.88 9.84 11.98
CA SER A 45 -17.43 9.99 10.62
C SER A 45 -17.95 11.40 10.31
N ALA A 46 -18.11 12.25 11.33
CA ALA A 46 -18.53 13.65 11.20
C ALA A 46 -17.36 14.64 11.13
N ALA A 47 -16.11 14.17 11.32
CA ALA A 47 -14.93 15.01 11.25
C ALA A 47 -14.65 15.48 9.80
N ASP A 48 -14.10 16.68 9.64
CA ASP A 48 -13.75 17.20 8.31
C ASP A 48 -12.60 16.38 7.69
N PRO A 49 -12.80 15.76 6.51
CA PRO A 49 -11.75 14.97 5.86
C PRO A 49 -10.45 15.73 5.61
N VAL A 50 -10.50 17.06 5.48
CA VAL A 50 -9.33 17.94 5.29
C VAL A 50 -8.41 17.93 6.52
N ASP A 51 -8.94 17.67 7.71
CA ASP A 51 -8.17 17.59 8.95
C ASP A 51 -7.51 16.21 9.16
N TYR A 52 -7.96 15.19 8.43
CA TYR A 52 -7.54 13.79 8.64
C TYR A 52 -7.07 13.15 7.34
N THR A 53 -6.20 13.84 6.62
CA THR A 53 -5.74 13.45 5.28
C THR A 53 -5.09 12.07 5.21
N GLY A 54 -5.21 11.42 4.05
CA GLY A 54 -4.62 10.11 3.80
C GLY A 54 -3.12 10.21 3.53
N LEU A 55 -2.29 9.54 4.33
CA LEU A 55 -0.85 9.49 4.09
C LEU A 55 -0.50 8.64 2.87
N GLY A 56 0.32 9.19 1.97
CA GLY A 56 0.86 8.48 0.80
C GLY A 56 -0.11 8.31 -0.38
N ALA A 57 -1.29 8.94 -0.35
CA ALA A 57 -2.27 8.90 -1.44
C ALA A 57 -2.10 10.00 -2.51
N GLY A 58 -0.98 10.74 -2.50
CA GLY A 58 -0.71 11.80 -3.49
C GLY A 58 -1.70 12.97 -3.40
N GLN A 59 -2.22 13.25 -2.21
CA GLN A 59 -3.27 14.24 -1.96
C GLN A 59 -2.73 15.68 -2.03
N HIS A 60 -2.39 16.16 -3.22
CA HIS A 60 -2.18 17.60 -3.45
C HIS A 60 -2.73 18.03 -4.80
N THR A 61 -3.63 19.01 -4.76
CA THR A 61 -3.91 19.90 -5.89
C THR A 61 -2.65 20.72 -6.15
N GLY A 62 -1.78 20.27 -7.06
CA GLY A 62 -0.55 20.99 -7.40
C GLY A 62 0.68 20.13 -7.67
N GLY A 63 0.58 18.79 -7.63
CA GLY A 63 1.65 17.92 -8.13
C GLY A 63 2.92 17.86 -7.27
N SER A 64 2.85 18.17 -5.98
CA SER A 64 3.95 17.92 -5.04
C SER A 64 3.48 17.05 -3.87
N ASN A 65 4.33 16.16 -3.37
CA ASN A 65 4.12 15.42 -2.11
C ASN A 65 4.32 16.35 -0.89
N GLY A 66 3.52 17.41 -0.78
CA GLY A 66 3.58 18.38 0.31
C GLY A 66 3.03 17.83 1.63
N ARG A 67 3.12 18.62 2.70
CA ARG A 67 2.41 18.33 3.95
C ARG A 67 0.93 18.71 3.75
N PRO A 68 -0.02 17.76 3.86
CA PRO A 68 -1.44 18.08 3.78
C PRO A 68 -1.89 18.95 4.98
N GLY A 69 -3.02 19.65 4.84
CA GLY A 69 -3.69 20.32 5.96
C GLY A 69 -3.19 21.74 6.31
N ALA A 70 -4.11 22.69 6.38
CA ALA A 70 -3.85 24.08 6.77
C ALA A 70 -4.22 24.40 8.23
N SER A 71 -4.92 23.50 8.92
CA SER A 71 -5.40 23.68 10.30
C SER A 71 -4.42 23.11 11.33
N GLU A 72 -4.53 23.55 12.59
CA GLU A 72 -3.79 22.99 13.71
C GLU A 72 -4.11 21.50 13.92
N THR A 73 -5.38 21.11 13.74
CA THR A 73 -5.82 19.70 13.80
C THR A 73 -5.13 18.85 12.75
N ALA A 74 -5.09 19.32 11.49
CA ALA A 74 -4.45 18.60 10.41
C ALA A 74 -2.94 18.46 10.62
N ALA A 75 -2.30 19.52 11.11
CA ALA A 75 -0.90 19.49 11.46
C ALA A 75 -0.62 18.47 12.58
N ALA A 76 -1.40 18.47 13.66
CA ALA A 76 -1.26 17.54 14.77
C ALA A 76 -1.50 16.08 14.33
N PHE A 77 -2.50 15.83 13.49
CA PHE A 77 -2.78 14.52 12.93
C PHE A 77 -1.60 13.99 12.11
N ILE A 78 -1.03 14.82 11.23
CA ILE A 78 0.12 14.43 10.41
C ILE A 78 1.35 14.18 11.26
N ASP A 79 1.64 15.02 12.27
CA ASP A 79 2.77 14.78 13.17
C ASP A 79 2.60 13.50 13.98
N ALA A 80 1.38 13.19 14.43
CA ALA A 80 1.09 11.91 15.06
C ALA A 80 1.36 10.76 14.09
N ALA A 81 0.80 10.79 12.89
CA ALA A 81 0.93 9.72 11.92
C ALA A 81 2.38 9.53 11.41
N LEU A 82 3.15 10.61 11.25
CA LEU A 82 4.58 10.54 10.92
C LEU A 82 5.40 9.93 12.05
N ARG A 83 5.15 10.32 13.32
CA ARG A 83 5.85 9.73 14.48
C ARG A 83 5.71 8.21 14.55
N GLN A 84 4.58 7.67 14.11
CA GLN A 84 4.33 6.23 14.13
C GLN A 84 5.23 5.44 13.18
N HIS A 85 5.73 6.05 12.09
CA HIS A 85 6.69 5.39 11.19
C HIS A 85 8.04 5.10 11.87
N THR A 86 8.34 5.81 12.96
CA THR A 86 9.56 5.63 13.75
C THR A 86 9.25 5.15 15.18
N ALA A 87 8.02 4.69 15.45
CA ALA A 87 7.69 4.19 16.77
C ALA A 87 8.34 2.81 17.02
N PRO A 88 8.72 2.48 18.27
CA PRO A 88 9.29 1.18 18.64
C PRO A 88 8.44 0.00 18.19
N TRP A 89 7.13 0.07 18.38
CA TRP A 89 6.20 -1.01 18.01
C TRP A 89 6.16 -1.28 16.50
N TYR A 90 6.43 -0.28 15.66
CA TYR A 90 6.32 -0.39 14.20
C TYR A 90 7.61 -0.86 13.56
N TRP A 91 8.72 -0.15 13.79
CA TRP A 91 9.98 -0.38 13.07
C TRP A 91 11.21 -0.51 13.99
N HIS A 92 11.32 0.26 15.06
CA HIS A 92 12.61 0.52 15.70
C HIS A 92 13.19 -0.61 16.56
N GLU A 93 12.40 -1.60 16.97
CA GLU A 93 12.95 -2.76 17.69
C GLU A 93 13.27 -3.89 16.70
N GLU A 94 14.56 -4.11 16.42
CA GLU A 94 15.00 -5.16 15.49
C GLU A 94 14.45 -6.53 15.92
N GLY A 95 13.73 -7.18 15.00
CA GLY A 95 13.12 -8.48 15.24
C GLY A 95 11.89 -8.48 16.17
N LYS A 96 11.37 -7.31 16.55
CA LYS A 96 10.17 -7.18 17.39
C LYS A 96 9.17 -6.12 16.90
N GLY A 97 9.63 -5.12 16.16
CA GLY A 97 8.76 -4.17 15.47
C GLY A 97 7.88 -4.91 14.46
N PHE A 98 6.62 -4.48 14.34
CA PHE A 98 5.61 -5.06 13.48
C PHE A 98 6.09 -5.29 12.04
N ALA A 99 6.73 -4.27 11.44
CA ALA A 99 7.24 -4.33 10.07
C ALA A 99 8.52 -5.18 9.93
N GLN A 100 9.17 -5.52 11.06
CA GLN A 100 10.34 -6.40 11.12
C GLN A 100 10.02 -7.76 11.75
N HIS A 101 8.73 -8.12 11.87
CA HIS A 101 8.33 -9.31 12.61
C HIS A 101 8.99 -10.59 12.05
N PRO A 102 9.70 -11.39 12.87
CA PRO A 102 10.48 -12.53 12.40
C PRO A 102 9.67 -13.56 11.63
N ALA A 103 8.40 -13.76 12.00
CA ALA A 103 7.53 -14.71 11.29
C ALA A 103 7.28 -14.29 9.83
N LEU A 104 7.04 -13.01 9.58
CA LEU A 104 6.84 -12.48 8.22
C LEU A 104 8.14 -12.58 7.42
N ARG A 105 9.26 -12.17 8.03
CA ARG A 105 10.58 -12.25 7.40
C ARG A 105 10.94 -13.68 7.00
N LYS A 106 10.86 -14.63 7.94
CA LYS A 106 11.15 -16.06 7.69
C LYS A 106 10.22 -16.66 6.65
N PHE A 107 8.95 -16.25 6.66
CA PHE A 107 8.00 -16.68 5.64
C PHE A 107 8.44 -16.20 4.26
N VAL A 108 8.73 -14.90 4.10
CA VAL A 108 9.16 -14.33 2.81
C VAL A 108 10.47 -14.96 2.35
N GLU A 109 11.47 -15.09 3.22
CA GLU A 109 12.76 -15.75 2.94
C GLU A 109 12.58 -17.15 2.34
N LYS A 110 11.69 -17.96 2.94
CA LYS A 110 11.37 -19.31 2.48
C LYS A 110 10.52 -19.29 1.21
N PHE A 111 9.51 -18.43 1.15
CA PHE A 111 8.56 -18.33 0.05
C PHE A 111 9.24 -17.91 -1.26
N THR A 112 10.17 -16.96 -1.19
CA THR A 112 10.92 -16.47 -2.37
C THR A 112 12.16 -17.29 -2.68
N GLY A 113 12.65 -18.08 -1.72
CA GLY A 113 13.91 -18.82 -1.85
C GLY A 113 15.15 -17.93 -1.77
N TRP A 114 15.03 -16.69 -1.31
CA TRP A 114 16.16 -15.75 -1.21
C TRP A 114 17.06 -15.99 0.00
N GLY A 115 16.54 -16.64 1.06
CA GLY A 115 17.29 -16.87 2.30
C GLY A 115 17.91 -15.58 2.85
N ASP A 116 19.19 -15.62 3.22
CA ASP A 116 19.93 -14.49 3.83
C ASP A 116 20.08 -13.23 2.93
N LYS A 117 19.75 -13.37 1.64
CA LYS A 117 19.70 -12.25 0.69
C LYS A 117 18.41 -11.43 0.82
N THR A 118 17.42 -11.90 1.58
CA THR A 118 16.22 -11.13 1.90
C THR A 118 16.59 -9.96 2.80
N LYS A 119 16.40 -8.73 2.30
CA LYS A 119 16.62 -7.51 3.06
C LYS A 119 15.30 -6.76 3.20
N PRO A 120 14.93 -6.31 4.41
CA PRO A 120 13.78 -5.43 4.56
C PRO A 120 14.11 -4.06 3.94
N VAL A 121 13.12 -3.47 3.27
CA VAL A 121 13.23 -2.08 2.81
C VAL A 121 13.13 -1.18 4.03
N LEU A 122 14.16 -0.33 4.27
CA LEU A 122 14.22 0.51 5.47
C LEU A 122 13.10 1.55 5.56
N ARG A 123 12.57 1.97 4.41
CA ARG A 123 11.46 2.91 4.33
C ARG A 123 10.17 2.13 4.11
N THR A 124 9.50 1.76 5.20
CA THR A 124 8.17 1.16 5.17
C THR A 124 7.09 2.25 5.20
N LEU A 125 5.91 1.93 4.68
CA LEU A 125 4.79 2.87 4.58
C LEU A 125 3.67 2.42 5.52
N LEU A 126 3.42 3.21 6.56
CA LEU A 126 2.22 3.10 7.37
C LEU A 126 1.16 4.03 6.79
N ARG A 127 0.09 3.44 6.24
CA ARG A 127 -0.97 4.19 5.55
C ARG A 127 -2.26 4.18 6.35
N ASN A 128 -2.94 5.31 6.35
CA ASN A 128 -4.30 5.46 6.86
C ASN A 128 -5.26 5.78 5.71
N ASN A 129 -6.41 5.11 5.71
CA ASN A 129 -7.56 5.51 4.90
C ASN A 129 -8.63 6.02 5.85
N THR A 130 -8.95 7.30 5.73
CA THR A 130 -9.94 7.99 6.55
C THR A 130 -11.19 8.28 5.74
N PRO A 131 -12.38 8.30 6.35
CA PRO A 131 -13.62 8.60 5.64
C PRO A 131 -13.56 9.92 4.88
N GLY A 132 -14.04 9.92 3.64
CA GLY A 132 -14.12 11.12 2.80
C GLY A 132 -12.82 11.53 2.11
N ASN A 133 -11.71 10.84 2.36
CA ASN A 133 -10.43 11.10 1.69
C ASN A 133 -10.32 10.42 0.32
N LYS A 134 -9.52 11.02 -0.58
CA LYS A 134 -9.25 10.47 -1.91
C LYS A 134 -8.52 9.14 -1.79
N ALA A 135 -9.00 8.14 -2.52
CA ALA A 135 -8.36 6.85 -2.66
C ALA A 135 -7.00 6.94 -3.39
N ILE A 136 -6.12 5.98 -3.12
CA ILE A 136 -4.85 5.82 -3.84
C ILE A 136 -5.16 5.37 -5.26
N GLY A 137 -4.66 6.11 -6.25
CA GLY A 137 -4.83 5.80 -7.67
C GLY A 137 -4.26 4.44 -8.07
N VAL A 138 -4.54 4.03 -9.31
CA VAL A 138 -4.02 2.80 -9.90
C VAL A 138 -2.53 2.92 -10.09
N HIS A 139 -1.76 1.96 -9.57
CA HIS A 139 -0.30 1.90 -9.71
C HIS A 139 0.23 0.48 -9.56
N TYR A 140 1.53 0.34 -9.75
CA TYR A 140 2.33 -0.81 -9.31
C TYR A 140 3.58 -0.27 -8.61
N ASP A 141 4.13 -1.01 -7.66
CA ASP A 141 5.18 -0.51 -6.77
C ASP A 141 6.50 -0.20 -7.48
N GLN A 142 6.82 -0.91 -8.58
CA GLN A 142 8.08 -0.72 -9.29
C GLN A 142 8.28 0.71 -9.78
N THR A 143 7.20 1.44 -10.09
CA THR A 143 7.28 2.87 -10.46
C THR A 143 8.02 3.71 -9.41
N PHE A 144 7.88 3.37 -8.12
CA PHE A 144 8.51 4.10 -7.01
C PHE A 144 9.87 3.51 -6.59
N MET A 145 10.26 2.39 -7.18
CA MET A 145 11.48 1.65 -6.85
C MET A 145 12.40 1.43 -8.06
N ARG A 146 12.27 2.24 -9.12
CA ARG A 146 13.03 2.08 -10.37
C ARG A 146 14.55 2.13 -10.25
N TYR A 147 15.08 2.68 -9.16
CA TYR A 147 16.51 2.63 -8.84
C TYR A 147 16.99 1.20 -8.48
N GLY A 148 16.07 0.31 -8.14
CA GLY A 148 16.34 -1.10 -7.89
C GLY A 148 15.72 -2.00 -8.95
N GLU A 149 16.31 -3.18 -9.11
CA GLU A 149 15.72 -4.27 -9.90
C GLU A 149 14.35 -4.67 -9.33
N PRO A 150 13.38 -5.11 -10.16
CA PRO A 150 12.03 -5.49 -9.74
C PRO A 150 12.00 -6.85 -9.02
N THR A 151 12.77 -6.91 -7.93
CA THR A 151 13.06 -8.09 -7.11
C THR A 151 12.45 -7.96 -5.72
N SER A 152 11.49 -7.06 -5.53
CA SER A 152 10.80 -6.87 -4.26
C SER A 152 9.49 -7.68 -4.20
N VAL A 153 9.15 -8.08 -2.98
CA VAL A 153 7.82 -8.55 -2.60
C VAL A 153 7.31 -7.59 -1.54
N THR A 154 6.15 -6.99 -1.79
CA THR A 154 5.47 -6.15 -0.80
C THR A 154 4.58 -7.02 0.06
N ALA A 155 4.72 -6.88 1.37
CA ALA A 155 3.79 -7.42 2.35
C ALA A 155 2.88 -6.30 2.86
N TRP A 156 1.62 -6.33 2.47
CA TRP A 156 0.60 -5.45 3.00
C TRP A 156 -0.15 -6.18 4.13
N VAL A 157 -0.21 -5.54 5.30
CA VAL A 157 -0.77 -6.13 6.52
C VAL A 157 -1.80 -5.15 7.08
N PRO A 158 -3.10 -5.51 7.11
CA PRO A 158 -4.12 -4.70 7.76
C PRO A 158 -3.92 -4.72 9.27
N ILE A 159 -3.84 -3.54 9.89
CA ILE A 159 -3.74 -3.41 11.35
C ILE A 159 -5.07 -3.77 12.03
N GLY A 160 -6.19 -3.47 11.36
CA GLY A 160 -7.55 -3.74 11.83
C GLY A 160 -8.39 -4.37 10.73
N ASP A 161 -9.58 -4.83 11.08
CA ASP A 161 -10.54 -5.38 10.12
C ASP A 161 -10.97 -4.31 9.09
N ILE A 162 -11.11 -4.73 7.83
CA ILE A 162 -11.47 -3.87 6.70
C ILE A 162 -12.60 -4.52 5.91
N SER A 163 -13.77 -3.88 5.93
CA SER A 163 -14.91 -4.24 5.08
C SER A 163 -14.60 -4.02 3.58
N LEU A 164 -15.46 -4.53 2.69
CA LEU A 164 -15.34 -4.30 1.24
C LEU A 164 -15.26 -2.80 0.88
N GLU A 165 -15.97 -1.96 1.62
CA GLU A 165 -16.02 -0.50 1.43
C GLU A 165 -15.07 0.26 2.37
N GLY A 166 -14.28 -0.46 3.16
CA GLY A 166 -13.41 0.10 4.20
C GLY A 166 -12.04 0.58 3.71
N GLY A 167 -11.81 0.64 2.40
CA GLY A 167 -10.53 1.09 1.83
C GLY A 167 -9.44 0.01 1.82
N GLY A 168 -9.80 -1.25 1.58
CA GLY A 168 -8.84 -2.34 1.41
C GLY A 168 -8.17 -2.33 0.03
N LEU A 169 -7.06 -3.04 -0.13
CA LEU A 169 -6.40 -3.19 -1.44
C LEU A 169 -7.32 -3.90 -2.44
N ILE A 170 -7.27 -3.44 -3.69
CA ILE A 170 -7.87 -4.11 -4.85
C ILE A 170 -6.79 -4.42 -5.88
N TYR A 171 -6.93 -5.56 -6.54
CA TYR A 171 -5.95 -6.02 -7.54
C TYR A 171 -6.61 -6.18 -8.89
N LEU A 172 -5.92 -5.77 -9.94
CA LEU A 172 -6.39 -6.05 -11.29
C LEU A 172 -6.07 -7.50 -11.65
N GLU A 173 -7.05 -8.21 -12.20
CA GLU A 173 -6.91 -9.58 -12.69
C GLU A 173 -5.77 -9.68 -13.72
N ASN A 174 -4.80 -10.57 -13.48
CA ASN A 174 -3.57 -10.68 -14.29
C ASN A 174 -2.87 -9.32 -14.46
N GLY A 175 -2.82 -8.55 -13.37
CA GLY A 175 -2.26 -7.21 -13.32
C GLY A 175 -0.74 -7.20 -13.24
N THR A 176 -0.10 -8.28 -12.80
CA THR A 176 1.38 -8.34 -12.72
C THR A 176 2.02 -8.29 -14.10
N GLU A 177 1.48 -9.09 -15.03
CA GLU A 177 1.95 -9.15 -16.42
C GLU A 177 1.75 -7.80 -17.11
N LEU A 178 0.56 -7.21 -16.93
CA LEU A 178 0.24 -5.90 -17.45
C LEU A 178 1.16 -4.80 -16.88
N GLY A 179 1.44 -4.82 -15.56
CA GLY A 179 2.35 -3.86 -14.95
C GLY A 179 3.76 -3.94 -15.53
N ALA A 180 4.28 -5.15 -15.77
CA ALA A 180 5.58 -5.36 -16.40
C ALA A 180 5.61 -4.89 -17.87
N GLU A 181 4.53 -5.12 -18.62
CA GLU A 181 4.38 -4.61 -19.99
C GLU A 181 4.37 -3.08 -20.03
N ILE A 182 3.61 -2.44 -19.14
CA ILE A 182 3.56 -0.98 -19.01
C ILE A 182 4.95 -0.42 -18.68
N GLU A 183 5.66 -1.01 -17.71
CA GLU A 183 6.99 -0.56 -17.30
C GLU A 183 8.03 -0.72 -18.42
N THR A 184 7.94 -1.81 -19.19
CA THR A 184 8.79 -2.05 -20.37
C THR A 184 8.53 -1.02 -21.46
N ASP A 185 7.27 -0.76 -21.77
CA ASP A 185 6.88 0.23 -22.79
C ASP A 185 7.27 1.65 -22.37
N PHE A 186 7.07 2.00 -21.10
CA PHE A 186 7.55 3.25 -20.51
C PHE A 186 9.06 3.41 -20.70
N THR A 187 9.85 2.42 -20.28
CA THR A 187 11.32 2.45 -20.39
C THR A 187 11.77 2.60 -21.84
N ARG A 188 11.14 1.88 -22.76
CA ARG A 188 11.44 1.95 -24.20
C ARG A 188 11.17 3.35 -24.76
N LYS A 189 10.01 3.94 -24.44
CA LYS A 189 9.63 5.29 -24.90
C LYS A 189 10.55 6.37 -24.33
N ALA A 190 10.88 6.26 -23.04
CA ALA A 190 11.77 7.20 -22.37
C ALA A 190 13.18 7.21 -22.98
N LYS A 191 13.75 6.02 -23.26
CA LYS A 191 15.02 5.90 -23.99
C LYS A 191 14.95 6.48 -25.40
N ALA A 192 13.87 6.21 -26.13
CA ALA A 192 13.67 6.77 -27.48
C ALA A 192 13.52 8.30 -27.47
N ALA A 193 13.01 8.87 -26.38
CA ALA A 193 12.94 10.31 -26.15
C ALA A 193 14.26 10.93 -25.64
N GLY A 194 15.33 10.13 -25.48
CA GLY A 194 16.64 10.60 -25.04
C GLY A 194 16.75 10.92 -23.55
N MET A 195 15.84 10.40 -22.71
CA MET A 195 15.93 10.58 -21.26
C MET A 195 17.18 9.92 -20.69
N SER A 196 17.82 10.60 -19.74
CA SER A 196 18.86 10.02 -18.89
C SER A 196 18.29 8.93 -17.97
N ASN A 197 19.16 8.08 -17.43
CA ASN A 197 18.75 7.07 -16.43
C ASN A 197 18.12 7.72 -15.20
N GLU A 198 18.63 8.89 -14.78
CA GLU A 198 18.11 9.63 -13.64
C GLU A 198 16.66 10.09 -13.86
N GLU A 199 16.36 10.64 -15.04
CA GLU A 199 15.00 11.05 -15.42
C GLU A 199 14.04 9.85 -15.55
N MET A 200 14.53 8.72 -16.07
CA MET A 200 13.73 7.50 -16.20
C MET A 200 13.36 6.89 -14.84
N PHE A 201 14.30 6.89 -13.90
CA PHE A 201 14.10 6.32 -12.57
C PHE A 201 13.25 7.21 -11.67
N TYR A 202 13.08 8.49 -12.03
CA TYR A 202 12.21 9.39 -11.30
C TYR A 202 10.74 9.09 -11.60
N ALA A 203 9.96 8.77 -10.56
CA ALA A 203 8.54 8.41 -10.67
C ALA A 203 7.64 9.55 -11.19
N PHE A 204 8.10 10.80 -11.10
CA PHE A 204 7.38 12.02 -11.47
C PHE A 204 7.90 12.63 -12.77
N ASN A 205 7.98 11.81 -13.82
CA ASN A 205 8.36 12.29 -15.15
C ASN A 205 7.12 12.50 -16.04
N GLN A 206 7.34 13.07 -17.22
CA GLN A 206 6.29 13.46 -18.18
C GLN A 206 5.34 12.34 -18.65
N HIS A 207 5.63 11.07 -18.36
CA HIS A 207 4.80 9.94 -18.77
C HIS A 207 3.96 9.32 -17.63
N MET A 208 4.07 9.85 -16.42
CA MET A 208 3.23 9.48 -15.28
C MET A 208 2.37 10.68 -14.87
N LEU A 209 1.26 10.45 -14.16
CA LEU A 209 0.62 11.56 -13.44
C LEU A 209 1.64 12.20 -12.49
N SER A 210 1.44 13.48 -12.15
CA SER A 210 2.30 14.19 -11.18
C SER A 210 2.34 13.53 -9.79
N THR A 211 1.49 12.53 -9.55
CA THR A 211 1.43 11.71 -8.34
C THR A 211 2.12 10.34 -8.48
N GLY A 212 2.68 10.01 -9.64
CA GLY A 212 3.26 8.69 -9.94
C GLY A 212 2.22 7.59 -10.20
N MET A 213 0.95 7.94 -10.32
CA MET A 213 -0.15 7.00 -10.59
C MET A 213 -0.40 6.85 -12.10
N LEU A 214 -0.96 5.71 -12.52
CA LEU A 214 -1.42 5.47 -13.89
C LEU A 214 -2.74 6.20 -14.18
N THR A 215 -3.64 6.19 -13.21
CA THR A 215 -4.92 6.91 -13.24
C THR A 215 -5.53 6.95 -11.85
N ASP A 216 -6.40 7.92 -11.58
CA ASP A 216 -7.21 7.98 -10.35
C ASP A 216 -8.53 7.22 -10.47
N CYS A 217 -8.80 6.57 -11.62
CA CYS A 217 -10.07 5.92 -11.94
C CYS A 217 -9.87 4.41 -12.17
N PRO A 218 -9.94 3.57 -11.12
CA PRO A 218 -9.79 2.12 -11.26
C PRO A 218 -10.83 1.49 -12.19
N GLY A 219 -12.11 1.87 -12.09
CA GLY A 219 -13.17 1.27 -12.92
C GLY A 219 -12.95 1.49 -14.42
N GLU A 220 -12.59 2.72 -14.82
CA GLU A 220 -12.23 3.00 -16.22
C GLU A 220 -10.97 2.26 -16.64
N PHE A 221 -9.94 2.18 -15.77
CA PHE A 221 -8.73 1.43 -16.06
C PHE A 221 -9.05 -0.04 -16.36
N GLY A 222 -9.84 -0.69 -15.50
CA GLY A 222 -10.26 -2.08 -15.69
C GLY A 222 -10.98 -2.28 -17.03
N ARG A 223 -11.95 -1.41 -17.34
CA ARG A 223 -12.70 -1.45 -18.61
C ARG A 223 -11.78 -1.29 -19.82
N LYS A 224 -10.86 -0.31 -19.80
CA LYS A 224 -9.90 -0.06 -20.88
C LYS A 224 -8.97 -1.24 -21.13
N GLN A 225 -8.57 -1.93 -20.06
CA GLN A 225 -7.71 -3.10 -20.13
C GLN A 225 -8.47 -4.42 -20.36
N GLY A 226 -9.81 -4.38 -20.39
CA GLY A 226 -10.65 -5.59 -20.48
C GLY A 226 -10.46 -6.55 -19.30
N LYS A 227 -10.16 -6.03 -18.10
CA LYS A 227 -9.82 -6.80 -16.89
C LYS A 227 -10.73 -6.42 -15.73
N ARG A 228 -10.92 -7.35 -14.80
CA ARG A 228 -11.74 -7.16 -13.60
C ARG A 228 -10.88 -6.78 -12.40
N TRP A 229 -11.46 -6.03 -11.48
CA TRP A 229 -10.88 -5.80 -10.16
C TRP A 229 -11.31 -6.90 -9.19
N LEU A 230 -10.32 -7.46 -8.49
CA LEU A 230 -10.49 -8.44 -7.43
C LEU A 230 -10.53 -7.69 -6.10
N VAL A 231 -11.60 -7.93 -5.33
CA VAL A 231 -11.89 -7.24 -4.08
C VAL A 231 -12.26 -8.29 -3.02
N THR A 232 -11.81 -8.08 -1.78
CA THR A 232 -12.22 -8.86 -0.62
C THR A 232 -12.23 -7.98 0.62
N ALA A 233 -12.96 -8.41 1.66
CA ALA A 233 -12.73 -7.93 3.01
C ALA A 233 -11.44 -8.54 3.57
N TYR A 234 -10.84 -7.85 4.53
CA TYR A 234 -9.63 -8.27 5.23
C TYR A 234 -9.88 -8.26 6.74
N GLU A 235 -9.21 -9.15 7.45
CA GLU A 235 -9.24 -9.23 8.92
C GLU A 235 -7.86 -8.89 9.49
N ALA A 236 -7.83 -8.34 10.70
CA ALA A 236 -6.59 -8.09 11.42
C ALA A 236 -5.74 -9.37 11.53
N GLY A 237 -4.53 -9.31 10.97
CA GLY A 237 -3.59 -10.43 10.91
C GLY A 237 -3.55 -11.19 9.59
N ASP A 238 -4.36 -10.81 8.61
CA ASP A 238 -4.11 -11.20 7.22
C ASP A 238 -2.76 -10.65 6.74
N VAL A 239 -2.17 -11.31 5.74
CA VAL A 239 -0.99 -10.80 5.04
C VAL A 239 -1.22 -10.97 3.54
N VAL A 240 -1.14 -9.87 2.79
CA VAL A 240 -1.23 -9.88 1.33
C VAL A 240 0.16 -9.67 0.76
N LEU A 241 0.65 -10.65 0.01
CA LEU A 241 1.93 -10.56 -0.69
C LEU A 241 1.71 -10.29 -2.17
N HIS A 242 2.43 -9.31 -2.73
CA HIS A 242 2.39 -9.05 -4.16
C HIS A 242 3.76 -8.66 -4.72
N LYS A 243 3.93 -8.89 -6.03
CA LYS A 243 5.15 -8.56 -6.78
C LYS A 243 5.21 -7.06 -7.09
N ALA A 244 6.42 -6.55 -7.33
CA ALA A 244 6.65 -5.14 -7.69
C ALA A 244 5.77 -4.61 -8.84
N HIS A 245 5.36 -5.46 -9.78
CA HIS A 245 4.53 -5.08 -10.93
C HIS A 245 3.03 -5.34 -10.74
N ALA A 246 2.57 -5.81 -9.57
CA ALA A 246 1.16 -6.07 -9.36
C ALA A 246 0.35 -4.75 -9.45
N VAL A 247 -0.49 -4.63 -10.49
CA VAL A 247 -1.38 -3.48 -10.65
C VAL A 247 -2.46 -3.53 -9.56
N MET A 248 -2.47 -2.50 -8.73
CA MET A 248 -3.35 -2.38 -7.58
C MET A 248 -3.84 -0.95 -7.36
N SER A 249 -4.83 -0.82 -6.48
CA SER A 249 -5.39 0.42 -5.96
C SER A 249 -6.04 0.10 -4.60
N ILE A 250 -6.83 1.01 -4.04
CA ILE A 250 -7.67 0.74 -2.85
C ILE A 250 -9.14 0.98 -3.17
N THR A 251 -10.03 0.27 -2.48
CA THR A 251 -11.46 0.60 -2.52
C THR A 251 -11.74 1.97 -1.91
N ILE A 252 -12.89 2.53 -2.26
CA ILE A 252 -13.33 3.85 -1.80
C ILE A 252 -14.40 3.67 -0.72
N GLN A 253 -14.36 4.54 0.29
CA GLN A 253 -15.48 4.88 1.17
C GLN A 253 -16.28 6.03 0.50
N PRO A 254 -17.63 6.01 0.47
CA PRO A 254 -18.47 5.99 -0.73
C PRO A 254 -18.57 7.28 -1.57
N ARG A 255 -17.48 8.05 -1.79
CA ARG A 255 -17.54 9.33 -2.52
C ARG A 255 -16.54 9.52 -3.66
N THR A 256 -16.33 8.53 -4.54
CA THR A 256 -15.77 8.84 -5.87
C THR A 256 -16.46 8.06 -6.99
N ASN A 257 -16.76 8.78 -8.06
CA ASN A 257 -17.65 8.43 -9.19
C ASN A 257 -17.15 7.31 -10.13
N CYS A 258 -16.18 6.49 -9.72
CA CYS A 258 -15.31 5.82 -10.69
C CYS A 258 -15.21 4.30 -10.55
N LEU A 259 -15.85 3.68 -9.54
CA LEU A 259 -15.89 2.22 -9.38
C LEU A 259 -17.13 1.56 -10.01
N TYR A 260 -18.07 2.36 -10.51
CA TYR A 260 -19.28 1.89 -11.19
C TYR A 260 -19.23 2.23 -12.69
#